data_AF-A0A7S0LI52-F1
#
_entry.id   AF-A0A7S0LI52-F1
#
_cell.length_a   1.000
_cell.length_b   1.000
_cell.length_c   1.000
_cell.angle_alpha   90.00
_cell.angle_beta   90.00
_cell.angle_gamma   90.00
#
_symmetry.space_group_name_H-M   'P 1'
#
loop_
_entity.id
_entity.type
_entity.pdbx_description
1 polymer ?
#
loop_
_entity_poly.entity_id
_entity_poly.type
_entity_poly.pdbx_seq_one_letter_code
_entity_poly.pdbx_strand_id
1 'polypeptide(L)'
;VERTASRGSAVTFYKNGVSQGVAFSDVWAEVYYPAASLYKSALVTFNFGPDFECTPIGLEARPCCELARRSEPAPSAAASQSGSSTTDSMFAPANLEAHKLIACTG
;
A
#
# COMPACT_ATOMS: atom_id res chain seq x y z
N VAL A 1 24.12 -17.93 6.92
CA VAL A 1 24.03 -16.45 6.91
C VAL A 1 23.09 -16.07 8.03
N GLU A 2 23.59 -15.38 9.05
CA GLU A 2 22.76 -14.88 10.15
C GLU A 2 21.95 -13.68 9.63
N ARG A 3 20.63 -13.65 9.90
CA ARG A 3 19.76 -12.53 9.54
C ARG A 3 19.57 -11.63 10.76
N THR A 4 19.54 -10.32 10.54
CA THR A 4 19.32 -9.32 11.60
C THR A 4 17.83 -8.98 11.71
N ALA A 5 17.27 -9.09 12.91
CA ALA A 5 15.90 -8.65 13.19
C ALA A 5 15.83 -7.12 13.37
N SER A 6 14.78 -6.49 12.83
CA SER A 6 14.43 -5.09 13.03
C SER A 6 13.62 -4.95 14.31
N ARG A 7 14.30 -4.64 15.43
CA ARG A 7 13.67 -4.62 16.76
C ARG A 7 12.57 -3.57 16.87
N GLY A 8 11.42 -3.97 17.39
CA GLY A 8 10.25 -3.10 17.55
C GLY A 8 9.41 -2.92 16.28
N SER A 9 9.80 -3.58 15.18
CA SER A 9 8.96 -3.67 13.98
C SER A 9 7.79 -4.63 14.20
N ALA A 10 6.70 -4.40 13.48
CA ALA A 10 5.54 -5.26 13.50
C ALA A 10 4.83 -5.30 12.15
N VAL A 11 4.06 -6.36 11.90
CA VAL A 11 3.06 -6.45 10.84
C VAL A 11 1.72 -6.69 11.53
N THR A 12 0.79 -5.74 11.37
CA THR A 12 -0.55 -5.78 12.01
C THR A 12 -1.62 -5.93 10.96
N PHE A 13 -2.57 -6.84 11.18
CA PHE A 13 -3.70 -7.02 10.27
C PHE A 13 -4.91 -6.21 10.71
N TYR A 14 -5.65 -5.68 9.74
CA TYR A 14 -6.89 -4.93 9.96
C TYR A 14 -8.00 -5.53 9.12
N LYS A 15 -9.21 -5.61 9.69
CA LYS A 15 -10.43 -5.98 8.95
C LYS A 15 -11.38 -4.81 9.08
N ASN A 16 -11.69 -4.17 7.94
CA ASN A 16 -12.59 -3.02 7.86
C ASN A 16 -12.25 -1.93 8.90
N GLY A 17 -10.96 -1.56 9.01
CA GLY A 17 -10.47 -0.54 9.94
C GLY A 17 -10.21 -1.01 11.38
N VAL A 18 -10.63 -2.22 11.76
CA VAL A 18 -10.44 -2.77 13.11
C VAL A 18 -9.22 -3.69 13.18
N SER A 19 -8.31 -3.42 14.12
CA SER A 19 -7.12 -4.26 14.34
C SER A 19 -7.51 -5.70 14.70
N GLN A 20 -6.84 -6.66 14.06
CA GLN A 20 -6.92 -8.10 14.32
C GLN A 20 -5.72 -8.58 15.15
N GLY A 21 -4.85 -7.65 15.58
CA GLY A 21 -3.63 -7.94 16.32
C GLY A 21 -2.36 -7.99 15.45
N VAL A 22 -1.22 -8.09 16.14
CA VAL A 22 0.11 -8.23 15.53
C VAL A 22 0.25 -9.65 15.00
N ALA A 23 0.48 -9.79 13.70
CA ALA A 23 0.75 -11.07 13.04
C ALA A 23 2.22 -11.47 13.18
N PHE A 24 3.13 -10.51 13.06
CA PHE A 24 4.57 -10.72 13.20
C PHE A 24 5.20 -9.53 13.93
N SER A 25 6.18 -9.80 14.79
CA SER A 25 7.02 -8.80 15.44
C SER A 25 8.48 -9.07 15.14
N ASP A 26 9.31 -8.03 15.23
CA ASP A 26 10.76 -8.12 15.04
C ASP A 26 11.14 -8.81 13.71
N VAL A 27 10.49 -8.36 12.62
CA VAL A 27 10.73 -8.92 11.27
C VAL A 27 12.16 -8.65 10.82
N TRP A 28 12.66 -9.38 9.82
CA TRP A 28 14.02 -9.20 9.32
C TRP A 28 14.24 -7.80 8.77
N ALA A 29 15.44 -7.25 8.93
CA ALA A 29 15.82 -5.92 8.44
C ALA A 29 16.08 -5.92 6.93
N GLU A 30 15.02 -6.15 6.15
CA GLU A 30 15.04 -6.23 4.68
C GLU A 30 13.91 -5.38 4.07
N VAL A 31 13.85 -5.28 2.74
CA VAL A 31 12.79 -4.56 2.03
C VAL A 31 11.61 -5.49 1.77
N TYR A 32 10.41 -5.06 2.19
CA TYR A 32 9.17 -5.82 2.00
C TYR A 32 8.28 -5.15 0.96
N TYR A 33 7.71 -5.97 0.08
CA TYR A 33 6.72 -5.54 -0.91
C TYR A 33 5.36 -6.19 -0.60
N PRO A 34 4.24 -5.46 -0.73
CA PRO A 34 2.92 -6.05 -0.59
C PRO A 34 2.72 -7.13 -1.66
N ALA A 35 2.23 -8.29 -1.24
CA ALA A 35 2.04 -9.44 -2.11
C ALA A 35 0.75 -10.19 -1.75
N ALA A 36 0.16 -10.85 -2.74
CA ALA A 36 -0.93 -11.78 -2.56
C ALA A 36 -0.64 -13.05 -3.35
N SER A 37 -1.03 -14.19 -2.79
CA SER A 37 -1.06 -15.46 -3.49
C SER A 37 -2.51 -15.86 -3.69
N LEU A 38 -2.83 -16.33 -4.89
CA LEU A 38 -4.19 -16.70 -5.28
C LEU A 38 -4.32 -18.22 -5.33
N TYR A 39 -5.48 -18.73 -4.89
CA TYR A 39 -5.83 -20.14 -5.04
C TYR A 39 -7.13 -20.27 -5.84
N LYS A 40 -7.10 -21.08 -6.90
CA LYS A 40 -8.20 -21.23 -7.87
C LYS A 40 -8.63 -19.86 -8.44
N SER A 41 -9.92 -19.65 -8.64
CA SER A 41 -10.51 -18.46 -9.25
C SER A 41 -10.67 -17.28 -8.28
N ALA A 42 -9.75 -17.12 -7.32
CA ALA A 42 -9.77 -15.98 -6.41
C ALA A 42 -9.42 -14.68 -7.15
N LEU A 43 -10.14 -13.60 -6.84
CA LEU A 43 -9.88 -12.25 -7.33
C LEU A 43 -9.63 -11.33 -6.14
N VAL A 44 -8.54 -10.56 -6.21
CA VAL A 44 -8.20 -9.54 -5.22
C VAL A 44 -7.77 -8.26 -5.93
N THR A 45 -8.09 -7.12 -5.35
CA THR A 45 -7.66 -5.81 -5.84
C THR A 45 -6.85 -5.13 -4.75
N PHE A 46 -5.61 -4.78 -5.06
CA PHE A 46 -4.82 -3.93 -4.19
C PHE A 46 -5.29 -2.48 -4.31
N ASN A 47 -5.49 -1.84 -3.16
CA ASN A 47 -5.66 -0.39 -3.08
C ASN A 47 -4.45 0.18 -2.34
N PHE A 48 -3.56 0.84 -3.06
CA PHE A 48 -2.34 1.44 -2.50
C PHE A 48 -2.57 2.83 -1.88
N GLY A 49 -3.82 3.29 -1.83
CA GLY A 49 -4.21 4.63 -1.35
C GLY A 49 -4.13 5.70 -2.45
N PRO A 50 -4.38 6.98 -2.11
CA PRO A 50 -4.60 7.49 -0.74
C PRO A 50 -6.00 7.22 -0.19
N ASP A 51 -6.97 6.94 -1.05
CA ASP A 51 -8.37 6.81 -0.67
C ASP A 51 -8.67 5.39 -0.20
N PHE A 52 -8.90 5.22 1.11
CA PHE A 52 -9.27 3.94 1.72
C PHE A 52 -10.73 3.92 2.13
N GLU A 53 -11.41 2.79 1.88
CA GLU A 53 -12.79 2.58 2.35
C GLU A 53 -12.88 2.46 3.87
N CYS A 54 -11.84 1.88 4.50
CA CYS A 54 -11.77 1.69 5.94
C CYS A 54 -10.36 2.01 6.46
N THR A 55 -10.12 3.27 6.78
CA THR A 55 -8.86 3.71 7.41
C THR A 55 -8.77 3.16 8.84
N PRO A 56 -7.63 2.56 9.25
CA PRO A 56 -7.44 2.13 10.63
C PRO A 56 -7.58 3.28 11.64
N ILE A 57 -8.32 3.05 12.72
CA ILE A 57 -8.55 4.07 13.76
C ILE A 57 -7.29 4.24 14.61
N GLY A 58 -6.84 5.49 14.80
CA GLY A 58 -5.72 5.81 15.68
C GLY A 58 -4.34 5.40 15.15
N LEU A 59 -4.24 5.05 13.87
CA LEU A 59 -2.97 4.74 13.21
C LEU A 59 -2.55 5.90 12.31
N GLU A 60 -1.39 6.49 12.60
CA GLU A 60 -0.71 7.38 11.67
C GLU A 60 0.11 6.53 10.68
N ALA A 61 -0.48 6.24 9.51
CA ALA A 61 0.17 5.48 8.45
C ALA A 61 0.25 6.29 7.15
N ARG A 62 1.32 6.04 6.38
CA ARG A 62 1.49 6.60 5.03
C ARG A 62 0.99 5.60 3.99
N PRO A 63 0.21 6.03 2.98
CA PRO A 63 -0.26 5.14 1.93
C PRO A 63 0.89 4.68 1.04
N CYS A 64 0.79 3.47 0.49
CA CYS A 64 1.83 2.90 -0.37
C CYS A 64 2.07 3.72 -1.64
N CYS A 65 1.06 4.43 -2.16
CA CYS A 65 1.21 5.32 -3.32
C CYS A 65 2.23 6.46 -3.09
N GLU A 66 2.53 6.80 -1.83
CA GLU A 66 3.51 7.83 -1.48
C GLU A 66 4.96 7.30 -1.56
N LEU A 67 5.17 6.00 -1.29
CA LEU A 67 6.48 5.35 -1.40
C LEU A 67 7.00 5.35 -2.84
N ALA A 68 6.11 5.12 -3.81
CA ALA A 68 6.46 5.09 -5.23
C ALA A 68 7.00 6.43 -5.77
N ARG A 69 6.64 7.57 -5.16
CA ARG A 69 7.09 8.89 -5.62
C ARG A 69 8.54 9.22 -5.23
N ARG A 70 9.16 8.44 -4.33
CA ARG A 70 10.49 8.73 -3.80
C ARG A 70 11.63 8.04 -4.54
N SER A 71 11.32 7.08 -5.43
CA SER A 71 12.31 6.42 -6.28
C SER A 71 12.68 7.23 -7.52
N GLU A 72 11.99 8.34 -7.80
CA GLU A 72 12.44 9.28 -8.81
C GLU A 72 13.71 10.00 -8.32
N PRO A 73 14.83 9.96 -9.07
CA PRO A 73 15.97 10.79 -8.75
C PRO A 73 15.51 12.24 -8.73
N ALA A 74 15.95 13.01 -7.74
CA ALA A 74 15.63 14.44 -7.62
C ALA A 74 15.78 15.11 -9.00
N PRO A 75 14.80 15.90 -9.47
CA PRO A 75 14.87 16.52 -10.78
C PRO A 75 16.11 17.41 -10.82
N SER A 76 17.12 16.98 -11.55
CA SER A 76 18.22 17.85 -11.98
C SER A 76 17.58 19.00 -12.75
N ALA A 77 17.78 20.20 -12.26
CA ALA A 77 17.22 21.44 -12.78
C ALA A 77 17.34 21.56 -14.31
N ALA A 78 16.21 21.72 -15.01
CA ALA A 78 16.00 22.70 -16.09
C ALA A 78 14.61 22.50 -16.75
N ALA A 79 13.97 23.62 -17.04
CA ALA A 79 12.57 23.75 -17.44
C ALA A 79 12.28 23.47 -18.92
N SER A 80 11.03 23.14 -19.24
CA SER A 80 10.12 23.90 -20.14
C SER A 80 9.09 23.02 -20.86
N GLN A 81 7.96 23.65 -21.25
CA GLN A 81 6.87 23.22 -22.15
C GLN A 81 5.60 22.72 -21.43
N SER A 82 4.58 23.56 -21.21
CA SER A 82 3.54 24.10 -22.15
C SER A 82 2.44 23.08 -22.47
N GLY A 83 1.19 23.38 -22.07
CA GLY A 83 0.09 22.41 -22.02
C GLY A 83 -0.80 22.28 -23.27
N SER A 84 -1.82 21.42 -23.16
CA SER A 84 -3.19 21.59 -23.71
C SER A 84 -4.10 20.42 -23.29
N SER A 85 -5.41 20.68 -23.31
CA SER A 85 -6.61 19.91 -22.90
C SER A 85 -6.76 18.52 -23.56
N THR A 86 -7.60 17.56 -23.11
CA THR A 86 -9.08 17.54 -23.14
C THR A 86 -9.61 16.19 -22.58
N THR A 87 -10.87 16.18 -22.16
CA THR A 87 -11.76 15.14 -21.57
C THR A 87 -11.76 13.75 -22.21
N ASP A 88 -12.07 12.68 -21.44
CA ASP A 88 -13.36 11.94 -21.61
C ASP A 88 -13.65 10.94 -20.46
N SER A 89 -14.95 10.76 -20.25
CA SER A 89 -15.77 9.98 -19.34
C SER A 89 -15.48 8.44 -19.33
N MET A 90 -15.52 7.81 -18.15
CA MET A 90 -16.64 7.00 -17.61
C MET A 90 -16.66 5.54 -18.11
N PHE A 91 -16.36 4.58 -17.24
CA PHE A 91 -17.05 3.28 -17.20
C PHE A 91 -16.78 2.54 -15.87
N ALA A 92 -17.84 2.32 -15.10
CA ALA A 92 -17.91 1.29 -14.05
C ALA A 92 -18.79 0.15 -14.58
N PRO A 93 -18.57 -1.09 -14.10
CA PRO A 93 -19.68 -1.75 -13.40
C PRO A 93 -19.24 -2.51 -12.13
N ALA A 94 -20.27 -3.01 -11.47
CA ALA A 94 -20.37 -3.32 -10.04
C ALA A 94 -19.82 -4.67 -9.55
N ASN A 95 -19.51 -4.68 -8.24
CA ASN A 95 -19.71 -5.74 -7.24
C ASN A 95 -18.84 -7.02 -7.29
N LEU A 96 -17.87 -7.13 -6.37
CA LEU A 96 -17.68 -8.27 -5.46
C LEU A 96 -16.63 -7.91 -4.39
N GLU A 97 -17.06 -7.85 -3.13
CA GLU A 97 -16.23 -7.55 -1.94
C GLU A 97 -15.00 -8.47 -1.85
N ALA A 98 -13.82 -7.89 -2.02
CA ALA A 98 -12.55 -8.50 -1.64
C ALA A 98 -11.91 -7.61 -0.58
N HIS A 99 -11.86 -8.13 0.66
CA HIS A 99 -11.28 -7.44 1.81
C HIS A 99 -9.83 -7.03 1.52
N LYS A 100 -9.62 -5.72 1.39
CA LYS A 100 -8.30 -5.08 1.21
C LYS A 100 -7.54 -5.10 2.53
N LEU A 101 -6.32 -5.63 2.50
CA LEU A 101 -5.37 -5.48 3.58
C LEU A 101 -4.00 -5.14 3.01
N ILE A 102 -3.49 -3.97 3.39
CA ILE A 102 -2.08 -3.62 3.28
C ILE A 102 -1.68 -3.07 4.66
N ALA A 103 -0.66 -3.66 5.24
CA ALA A 103 0.08 -3.08 6.35
C ALA A 103 1.57 -3.34 6.12
N CYS A 104 2.31 -2.27 5.86
CA CYS A 104 3.75 -2.21 6.14
C CYS A 104 3.91 -1.08 7.16
N THR A 105 4.46 -1.38 8.33
CA THR A 105 4.88 -0.38 9.32
C THR A 105 6.38 -0.49 9.53
N GLY A 106 7.07 0.66 9.54
CA GLY A 106 8.47 0.83 9.91
C GLY A 106 9.40 1.09 8.75
#